data_AF-A0A4Q9KI04-F1
#
_entry.id   AF-A0A4Q9KI04-F1
#
_cell.length_a   1.000
_cell.length_b   1.000
_cell.length_c   1.000
_cell.angle_alpha   90.00
_cell.angle_beta   90.00
_cell.angle_gamma   90.00
#
_symmetry.space_group_name_H-M   'P 1'
#
loop_
_entity.id
_entity.type
_entity.pdbx_description
1 polymer ?
#
loop_
_entity_poly.entity_id
_entity_poly.type
_entity_poly.pdbx_seq_one_letter_code
_entity_poly.pdbx_strand_id
1 'polypeptide(L)'
;MPVRQDSAPREPDVAVADEVVLLDEQGQPVGAADRRSVHTRQTPLHLAFSTYLFDPEGRVLITRRALHKATWPGVWTNSCCGHPLPGEDIETAARRRVSEELGLEVTELLPAVPDFRDRAVDASGIVENEFCPVFIGHVSSSRVTPDPDEVAEHAWVRWEDLVAAITATPAVYSPWSVLQVPRVALALEGASCAPAPSATDFIDRVDGLLTTTLRDLAGTWERTNRAEGVEVLPDDLPAWLERLLVGRGKRLRATMLHWAFVAAGGDIAGPDYPGLIRIAAALETLHLFAMVHDDIMDESGSRRGMPAAHVEAAEWHRQAGAAGEPNAFGVNLAMLLGDLAHTLADSLVQPLPLRLRRLWFELCVELMVGQRADLTGAAAGRRDLAHAEHIARLKSGMYTIERPLQLGALAADAEEGTCAALQQWGEHIGRAFALRDDQLGIWGDPALTGKPAGDDLAEGKATVILALAFERLEGPAREALTRLGTVDLRPGDVTVVSDALVSTGVRDDIETMIEDAVARADACLAHGQLTEAGIEGLRSAARAIAWRDA
;
A
#
# COMPACT_ATOMS: atom_id res chain seq x y z
N MET A 1 -67.14 12.26 -41.09
CA MET A 1 -67.37 11.12 -40.19
C MET A 1 -66.16 10.20 -40.25
N PRO A 2 -65.17 10.33 -39.36
CA PRO A 2 -64.19 9.27 -39.15
C PRO A 2 -64.66 8.34 -38.03
N VAL A 3 -64.34 7.07 -38.23
CA VAL A 3 -64.75 5.89 -37.46
C VAL A 3 -64.11 5.93 -36.06
N ARG A 4 -64.92 5.72 -35.02
CA ARG A 4 -64.47 5.51 -33.64
C ARG A 4 -63.74 4.16 -33.56
N GLN A 5 -62.50 4.17 -33.09
CA GLN A 5 -61.84 2.96 -32.59
C GLN A 5 -62.36 2.70 -31.17
N ASP A 6 -63.01 1.54 -31.00
CA ASP A 6 -63.40 1.02 -29.70
C ASP A 6 -62.14 0.70 -28.88
N SER A 7 -62.05 1.31 -27.70
CA SER A 7 -61.07 1.00 -26.66
C SER A 7 -61.40 -0.35 -26.05
N ALA A 8 -60.47 -1.30 -26.14
CA ALA A 8 -60.50 -2.57 -25.41
C ALA A 8 -60.63 -2.35 -23.89
N PRO A 9 -61.32 -3.25 -23.16
CA PRO A 9 -61.48 -3.11 -21.72
C PRO A 9 -60.12 -3.22 -21.02
N ARG A 10 -59.79 -2.25 -20.16
CA ARG A 10 -58.65 -2.32 -19.23
C ARG A 10 -58.79 -3.59 -18.39
N GLU A 11 -57.78 -4.45 -18.43
CA GLU A 11 -57.60 -5.53 -17.48
C GLU A 11 -57.58 -4.95 -16.05
N PRO A 12 -58.17 -5.64 -15.06
CA PRO A 12 -58.16 -5.18 -13.68
C PRO A 12 -56.71 -5.14 -13.19
N ASP A 13 -56.34 -3.99 -12.63
CA ASP A 13 -55.06 -3.74 -11.99
C ASP A 13 -54.81 -4.83 -10.93
N VAL A 14 -53.88 -5.75 -11.22
CA VAL A 14 -53.46 -6.76 -10.26
C VAL A 14 -52.71 -6.00 -9.18
N ALA A 15 -53.36 -5.76 -8.04
CA ALA A 15 -52.71 -5.18 -6.88
C ALA A 15 -51.45 -6.02 -6.57
N VAL A 16 -50.28 -5.44 -6.83
CA VAL A 16 -49.00 -6.03 -6.44
C VAL A 16 -49.07 -6.23 -4.93
N ALA A 17 -48.93 -7.46 -4.47
CA ALA A 17 -48.98 -7.77 -3.05
C ALA A 17 -47.84 -7.03 -2.32
N ASP A 18 -48.18 -6.26 -1.28
CA ASP A 18 -47.24 -5.50 -0.44
C ASP A 18 -46.57 -6.45 0.56
N GLU A 19 -45.64 -7.25 0.06
CA GLU A 19 -44.96 -8.32 0.78
C GLU A 19 -43.50 -7.98 1.11
N VAL A 20 -42.99 -8.50 2.23
CA VAL A 20 -41.58 -8.48 2.62
C VAL A 20 -40.95 -9.86 2.42
N VAL A 21 -39.65 -9.90 2.13
CA VAL A 21 -38.89 -11.15 1.97
C VAL A 21 -38.42 -11.68 3.32
N LEU A 22 -38.88 -12.87 3.73
CA LEU A 22 -38.44 -13.55 4.95
C LEU A 22 -37.09 -14.22 4.74
N LEU A 23 -36.25 -14.20 5.77
CA LEU A 23 -34.90 -14.78 5.76
C LEU A 23 -34.73 -15.84 6.85
N ASP A 24 -33.85 -16.81 6.60
CA ASP A 24 -33.30 -17.67 7.67
C ASP A 24 -32.14 -16.99 8.41
N GLU A 25 -31.62 -17.65 9.45
CA GLU A 25 -30.48 -17.15 10.24
C GLU A 25 -29.17 -17.04 9.45
N GLN A 26 -29.10 -17.63 8.25
CA GLN A 26 -27.96 -17.51 7.33
C GLN A 26 -28.17 -16.38 6.29
N GLY A 27 -29.27 -15.62 6.40
CA GLY A 27 -29.60 -14.51 5.51
C GLY A 27 -30.13 -14.95 4.14
N GLN A 28 -30.53 -16.22 3.98
CA GLN A 28 -31.09 -16.72 2.72
C GLN A 28 -32.61 -16.53 2.68
N PRO A 29 -33.19 -16.12 1.53
CA PRO A 29 -34.63 -16.02 1.37
C PRO A 29 -35.35 -17.36 1.58
N VAL A 30 -36.34 -17.39 2.48
CA VAL A 30 -37.13 -18.58 2.81
C VAL A 30 -38.63 -18.43 2.55
N GLY A 31 -39.10 -17.22 2.23
CA GLY A 31 -40.50 -16.96 1.92
C GLY A 31 -40.83 -15.47 1.84
N ALA A 32 -42.11 -15.15 1.86
CA ALA A 32 -42.62 -13.78 1.92
C ALA A 32 -43.78 -13.66 2.93
N ALA A 33 -44.02 -12.46 3.44
CA ALA A 33 -45.12 -12.15 4.34
C ALA A 33 -45.71 -10.76 4.05
N ASP A 34 -46.98 -10.55 4.37
CA ASP A 34 -47.63 -9.24 4.24
C ASP A 34 -46.95 -8.20 5.15
N ARG A 35 -46.51 -7.09 4.56
CA ARG A 35 -45.72 -6.04 5.25
C ARG A 35 -46.47 -5.41 6.43
N ARG A 36 -47.80 -5.31 6.34
CA ARG A 36 -48.63 -4.67 7.38
C ARG A 36 -48.80 -5.54 8.62
N SER A 37 -48.69 -6.86 8.47
CA SER A 37 -48.95 -7.82 9.55
C SER A 37 -47.71 -8.56 10.06
N VAL A 38 -46.57 -8.47 9.36
CA VAL A 38 -45.33 -9.17 9.74
C VAL A 38 -44.74 -8.69 11.08
N HIS A 39 -44.93 -7.42 11.42
CA HIS A 39 -44.41 -6.81 12.63
C HIS A 39 -45.29 -7.13 13.84
N THR A 40 -44.81 -8.02 14.70
CA THR A 40 -45.53 -8.50 15.91
C THR A 40 -44.57 -8.58 17.11
N ARG A 41 -45.00 -9.19 18.23
CA ARG A 41 -44.09 -9.51 19.34
C ARG A 41 -43.05 -10.59 19.01
N GLN A 42 -43.21 -11.29 17.88
CA GLN A 42 -42.34 -12.35 17.38
C GLN A 42 -42.11 -12.18 15.88
N THR A 43 -41.64 -11.00 15.48
CA THR A 43 -41.35 -10.68 14.06
C THR A 43 -40.29 -11.62 13.48
N PRO A 44 -40.58 -12.36 12.40
CA PRO A 44 -39.59 -13.18 11.72
C PRO A 44 -38.49 -12.30 11.10
N LEU A 45 -37.29 -12.86 10.94
CA LEU A 45 -36.21 -12.15 10.26
C LEU A 45 -36.63 -11.90 8.81
N HIS A 46 -36.47 -10.68 8.34
CA HIS A 46 -36.81 -10.30 6.97
C HIS A 46 -35.84 -9.26 6.41
N LEU A 47 -35.81 -9.14 5.09
CA LEU A 47 -34.93 -8.24 4.35
C LEU A 47 -35.52 -6.84 4.28
N ALA A 48 -34.70 -5.84 4.60
CA ALA A 48 -35.02 -4.42 4.52
C ALA A 48 -33.82 -3.64 3.95
N PHE A 49 -33.92 -2.31 3.92
CA PHE A 49 -32.79 -1.41 3.67
C PHE A 49 -32.98 -0.08 4.42
N SER A 50 -31.86 0.62 4.62
CA SER A 50 -31.82 1.96 5.21
C SER A 50 -31.02 2.91 4.32
N THR A 51 -31.43 4.18 4.24
CA THR A 51 -30.73 5.21 3.45
C THR A 51 -30.39 6.45 4.29
N TYR A 52 -29.23 7.03 4.00
CA TYR A 52 -28.81 8.37 4.42
C TYR A 52 -28.57 9.22 3.17
N LEU A 53 -29.49 10.13 2.89
CA LEU A 53 -29.52 10.94 1.68
C LEU A 53 -28.95 12.32 1.94
N PHE A 54 -28.07 12.77 1.06
CA PHE A 54 -27.42 14.07 1.09
C PHE A 54 -27.93 14.97 -0.03
N ASP A 55 -28.24 16.22 0.29
CA ASP A 55 -28.62 17.23 -0.68
C ASP A 55 -27.38 17.85 -1.38
N PRO A 56 -27.57 18.66 -2.43
CA PRO A 56 -26.46 19.35 -3.10
C PRO A 56 -25.65 20.30 -2.20
N GLU A 57 -26.16 20.65 -1.02
CA GLU A 57 -25.46 21.46 -0.03
C GLU A 57 -24.71 20.61 1.02
N GLY A 58 -24.66 19.28 0.85
CA GLY A 58 -23.96 18.36 1.73
C GLY A 58 -24.64 18.11 3.08
N ARG A 59 -25.92 18.47 3.22
CA ARG A 59 -26.71 18.18 4.43
C ARG A 59 -27.38 16.82 4.28
N VAL A 60 -27.49 16.08 5.38
CA VAL A 60 -28.21 14.80 5.43
C VAL A 60 -29.68 15.03 5.80
N LEU A 61 -30.59 14.29 5.15
CA LEU A 61 -32.01 14.31 5.48
C LEU A 61 -32.29 13.38 6.65
N ILE A 62 -32.94 13.89 7.69
CA ILE A 62 -33.58 13.09 8.73
C ILE A 62 -35.09 13.26 8.67
N THR A 63 -35.82 12.20 8.99
CA THR A 63 -37.28 12.18 9.00
C THR A 63 -37.82 11.77 10.35
N ARG A 64 -39.03 12.24 10.66
CA ARG A 64 -39.82 11.79 11.80
C ARG A 64 -40.96 10.95 11.27
N ARG A 65 -41.02 9.69 11.70
CA ARG A 65 -42.05 8.74 11.25
C ARG A 65 -43.46 9.28 11.54
N ALA A 66 -44.40 9.07 10.63
CA ALA A 66 -45.80 9.46 10.82
C ALA A 66 -46.37 8.94 12.15
N LEU A 67 -47.18 9.76 12.82
CA LEU A 67 -47.66 9.47 14.18
C LEU A 67 -48.65 8.30 14.25
N HIS A 68 -49.26 7.93 13.13
CA HIS A 68 -50.25 6.85 13.05
C HIS A 68 -49.64 5.52 12.58
N LYS A 69 -48.31 5.44 12.37
CA LYS A 69 -47.65 4.19 12.03
C LYS A 69 -47.80 3.17 13.16
N ALA A 70 -48.04 1.91 12.79
CA ALA A 70 -48.18 0.82 13.73
C ALA A 70 -46.88 0.55 14.51
N THR A 71 -45.73 0.75 13.87
CA THR A 71 -44.40 0.56 14.48
C THR A 71 -43.67 1.88 14.58
N TRP A 72 -43.06 2.13 15.74
CA TRP A 72 -42.22 3.31 16.00
C TRP A 72 -42.86 4.66 15.59
N PRO A 73 -44.10 4.97 16.02
CA PRO A 73 -44.76 6.22 15.65
C PRO A 73 -44.03 7.44 16.21
N GLY A 74 -43.80 8.46 15.38
CA GLY A 74 -43.24 9.75 15.82
C GLY A 74 -41.76 9.74 16.20
N VAL A 75 -41.03 8.65 15.93
CA VAL A 75 -39.59 8.54 16.19
C VAL A 75 -38.80 9.22 15.07
N TRP A 76 -37.76 9.98 15.44
CA TRP A 76 -36.80 10.54 14.49
C TRP A 76 -35.84 9.46 13.99
N THR A 77 -35.55 9.44 12.69
CA THR A 77 -34.77 8.39 12.05
C THR A 77 -33.99 8.93 10.84
N ASN A 78 -33.20 8.06 10.22
CA ASN A 78 -32.54 8.24 8.92
C ASN A 78 -33.51 8.67 7.78
N SER A 79 -33.01 8.85 6.56
CA SER A 79 -33.77 9.50 5.48
C SER A 79 -35.00 8.70 5.04
N CYS A 80 -34.81 7.43 4.68
CA CYS A 80 -35.89 6.52 4.29
C CYS A 80 -35.45 5.07 4.56
N CYS A 81 -36.38 4.24 5.05
CA CYS A 81 -36.22 2.79 5.16
C CYS A 81 -37.36 2.11 4.42
N GLY A 82 -37.13 0.90 3.93
CA GLY A 82 -38.18 0.13 3.30
C GLY A 82 -37.78 -1.31 3.08
N HIS A 83 -38.62 -2.00 2.32
CA HIS A 83 -38.46 -3.42 2.03
C HIS A 83 -38.43 -3.62 0.51
N PRO A 84 -37.49 -4.41 -0.03
CA PRO A 84 -37.57 -4.84 -1.42
C PRO A 84 -38.74 -5.81 -1.60
N LEU A 85 -39.43 -5.71 -2.73
CA LEU A 85 -40.41 -6.71 -3.13
C LEU A 85 -39.72 -8.06 -3.41
N PRO A 86 -40.43 -9.20 -3.34
CA PRO A 86 -39.85 -10.48 -3.71
C PRO A 86 -39.24 -10.47 -5.13
N GLY A 87 -37.92 -10.67 -5.21
CA GLY A 87 -37.15 -10.67 -6.45
C GLY A 87 -36.71 -9.27 -6.96
N GLU A 88 -37.02 -8.20 -6.22
CA GLU A 88 -36.57 -6.84 -6.52
C GLU A 88 -35.14 -6.63 -6.01
N ASP A 89 -34.32 -5.96 -6.82
CA ASP A 89 -33.00 -5.50 -6.41
C ASP A 89 -33.10 -4.41 -5.32
N ILE A 90 -32.23 -4.46 -4.32
CA ILE A 90 -32.31 -3.60 -3.12
C ILE A 90 -32.10 -2.12 -3.47
N GLU A 91 -31.16 -1.80 -4.37
CA GLU A 91 -30.92 -0.42 -4.78
C GLU A 91 -32.11 0.13 -5.57
N THR A 92 -32.70 -0.70 -6.42
CA THR A 92 -33.94 -0.38 -7.14
C THR A 92 -35.08 -0.10 -6.18
N ALA A 93 -35.27 -0.95 -5.17
CA ALA A 93 -36.27 -0.76 -4.12
C ALA A 93 -36.02 0.53 -3.31
N ALA A 94 -34.77 0.82 -2.97
CA ALA A 94 -34.39 2.04 -2.25
C ALA A 94 -34.73 3.30 -3.04
N ARG A 95 -34.37 3.36 -4.33
CA ARG A 95 -34.70 4.50 -5.21
C ARG A 95 -36.21 4.67 -5.35
N ARG A 96 -36.95 3.55 -5.48
CA ARG A 96 -38.41 3.56 -5.56
C ARG A 96 -39.04 4.11 -4.28
N ARG A 97 -38.67 3.60 -3.10
CA ARG A 97 -39.22 4.07 -1.82
C ARG A 97 -38.86 5.51 -1.51
N VAL A 98 -37.64 5.96 -1.83
CA VAL A 98 -37.26 7.37 -1.69
C VAL A 98 -38.13 8.27 -2.57
N SER A 99 -38.43 7.86 -3.79
CA SER A 99 -39.34 8.59 -4.67
C SER A 99 -40.78 8.61 -4.13
N GLU A 100 -41.30 7.45 -3.68
CA GLU A 100 -42.65 7.31 -3.12
C GLU A 100 -42.83 8.11 -1.82
N GLU A 101 -41.93 7.97 -0.84
CA GLU A 101 -42.09 8.52 0.50
C GLU A 101 -41.65 9.98 0.62
N LEU A 102 -40.67 10.40 -0.18
CA LEU A 102 -40.01 11.71 -0.02
C LEU A 102 -40.18 12.61 -1.25
N GLY A 103 -40.62 12.06 -2.39
CA GLY A 103 -40.69 12.80 -3.65
C GLY A 103 -39.32 13.24 -4.17
N LEU A 104 -38.25 12.52 -3.80
CA LEU A 104 -36.87 12.84 -4.16
C LEU A 104 -36.36 11.89 -5.24
N GLU A 105 -35.53 12.44 -6.13
CA GLU A 105 -34.78 11.66 -7.11
C GLU A 105 -33.35 11.46 -6.61
N VAL A 106 -32.95 10.19 -6.50
CA VAL A 106 -31.60 9.78 -6.09
C VAL A 106 -30.69 9.76 -7.31
N THR A 107 -29.66 10.59 -7.33
CA THR A 107 -28.66 10.66 -8.41
C THR A 107 -27.58 9.59 -8.24
N GLU A 108 -27.17 9.34 -7.00
CA GLU A 108 -26.14 8.36 -6.65
C GLU A 108 -26.59 7.59 -5.40
N LEU A 109 -26.29 6.29 -5.35
CA LEU A 109 -26.59 5.45 -4.20
C LEU A 109 -25.47 4.42 -4.06
N LEU A 110 -24.83 4.37 -2.90
CA LEU A 110 -23.67 3.53 -2.62
C LEU A 110 -23.90 2.73 -1.33
N PRO A 111 -23.53 1.44 -1.29
CA PRO A 111 -23.59 0.66 -0.05
C PRO A 111 -22.57 1.19 0.95
N ALA A 112 -23.02 1.48 2.17
CA ALA A 112 -22.20 2.00 3.26
C ALA A 112 -21.96 0.95 4.35
N VAL A 113 -23.01 0.20 4.69
CA VAL A 113 -22.96 -0.84 5.72
C VAL A 113 -23.74 -2.07 5.23
N PRO A 114 -23.13 -2.90 4.36
CA PRO A 114 -23.86 -3.93 3.61
C PRO A 114 -24.30 -5.13 4.47
N ASP A 115 -23.72 -5.31 5.65
CA ASP A 115 -23.94 -6.45 6.55
C ASP A 115 -24.78 -6.07 7.80
N PHE A 116 -25.44 -4.91 7.79
CA PHE A 116 -26.17 -4.43 8.96
C PHE A 116 -27.37 -5.33 9.27
N ARG A 117 -27.42 -5.82 10.51
CA ARG A 117 -28.52 -6.60 11.09
C ARG A 117 -28.91 -5.97 12.41
N ASP A 118 -30.20 -5.83 12.65
CA ASP A 118 -30.69 -5.27 13.89
C ASP A 118 -31.93 -5.99 14.42
N ARG A 119 -32.12 -5.82 15.73
CA ARG A 119 -33.29 -6.32 16.43
C ARG A 119 -33.64 -5.36 17.56
N ALA A 120 -34.79 -4.69 17.44
CA ALA A 120 -35.24 -3.69 18.39
C ALA A 120 -36.67 -3.99 18.87
N VAL A 121 -37.08 -3.44 20.01
CA VAL A 121 -38.44 -3.62 20.56
C VAL A 121 -38.99 -2.24 20.89
N ASP A 122 -40.15 -1.92 20.33
CA ASP A 122 -40.82 -0.64 20.60
C ASP A 122 -41.56 -0.63 21.95
N ALA A 123 -42.06 0.53 22.34
CA ALA A 123 -42.77 0.71 23.62
C ALA A 123 -44.08 -0.11 23.74
N SER A 124 -44.65 -0.57 22.63
CA SER A 124 -45.85 -1.43 22.60
C SER A 124 -45.50 -2.93 22.70
N GLY A 125 -44.23 -3.26 22.53
CA GLY A 125 -43.68 -4.60 22.52
C GLY A 125 -43.59 -5.22 21.12
N ILE A 126 -43.85 -4.46 20.05
CA ILE A 126 -43.61 -4.92 18.68
C ILE A 126 -42.11 -4.98 18.43
N VAL A 127 -41.66 -6.06 17.79
CA VAL A 127 -40.27 -6.34 17.50
C VAL A 127 -39.95 -5.97 16.06
N GLU A 128 -38.81 -5.35 15.87
CA GLU A 128 -38.11 -5.23 14.60
C GLU A 128 -36.99 -6.27 14.58
N ASN A 129 -36.82 -6.98 13.46
CA ASN A 129 -35.86 -8.06 13.32
C ASN A 129 -35.50 -8.18 11.83
N GLU A 130 -34.48 -7.44 11.42
CA GLU A 130 -34.20 -7.19 10.01
C GLU A 130 -32.72 -7.44 9.67
N PHE A 131 -32.49 -7.91 8.44
CA PHE A 131 -31.21 -7.72 7.76
C PHE A 131 -31.39 -6.51 6.84
N CYS A 132 -30.70 -5.42 7.12
CA CYS A 132 -31.01 -4.09 6.63
C CYS A 132 -29.75 -3.36 6.13
N PRO A 133 -29.21 -3.74 4.96
CA PRO A 133 -28.08 -3.02 4.34
C PRO A 133 -28.33 -1.51 4.29
N VAL A 134 -27.29 -0.75 4.66
CA VAL A 134 -27.37 0.72 4.74
C VAL A 134 -26.68 1.34 3.53
N PHE A 135 -27.34 2.31 2.92
CA PHE A 135 -26.83 3.05 1.77
C PHE A 135 -26.66 4.54 2.09
N ILE A 136 -25.64 5.14 1.48
CA ILE A 136 -25.48 6.59 1.38
C ILE A 136 -25.91 6.99 -0.04
N GLY A 137 -26.70 8.05 -0.18
CA GLY A 137 -27.09 8.52 -1.50
C GLY A 137 -27.08 10.05 -1.62
N HIS A 138 -27.03 10.53 -2.86
CA HIS A 138 -27.16 11.94 -3.21
C HIS A 138 -28.48 12.17 -3.93
N VAL A 139 -29.13 13.31 -3.69
CA VAL A 139 -30.38 13.69 -4.35
C VAL A 139 -30.21 14.92 -5.24
N SER A 140 -31.03 15.00 -6.30
CA SER A 140 -30.94 16.11 -7.27
C SER A 140 -31.43 17.46 -6.73
N SER A 141 -32.13 17.47 -5.59
CA SER A 141 -32.75 18.66 -5.01
C SER A 141 -33.00 18.51 -3.51
N SER A 142 -32.89 19.61 -2.76
CA SER A 142 -33.20 19.69 -1.32
C SER A 142 -34.71 19.85 -1.04
N ARG A 143 -35.55 19.90 -2.08
CA ARG A 143 -37.01 20.04 -1.93
C ARG A 143 -37.68 18.68 -1.70
N VAL A 144 -38.04 18.40 -0.46
CA VAL A 144 -38.80 17.19 -0.06
C VAL A 144 -40.30 17.41 -0.26
N THR A 145 -40.99 16.40 -0.81
CA THR A 145 -42.46 16.34 -0.90
C THR A 145 -42.91 15.06 -0.19
N PRO A 146 -43.00 15.06 1.15
CA PRO A 146 -43.18 13.84 1.92
C PRO A 146 -44.61 13.27 1.79
N ASP A 147 -44.72 11.95 1.74
CA ASP A 147 -45.99 11.26 1.97
C ASP A 147 -46.39 11.40 3.45
N PRO A 148 -47.54 12.03 3.76
CA PRO A 148 -47.99 12.23 5.15
C PRO A 148 -48.29 10.92 5.90
N ASP A 149 -48.49 9.80 5.19
CA ASP A 149 -48.68 8.49 5.81
C ASP A 149 -47.35 7.84 6.24
N GLU A 150 -46.23 8.34 5.73
CA GLU A 150 -44.90 7.79 6.01
C GLU A 150 -44.07 8.73 6.90
N VAL A 151 -44.15 10.05 6.67
CA VAL A 151 -43.30 11.09 7.29
C VAL A 151 -44.14 12.24 7.86
N ALA A 152 -44.04 12.48 9.17
CA ALA A 152 -44.70 13.60 9.84
C ALA A 152 -43.90 14.92 9.78
N GLU A 153 -42.58 14.83 9.97
CA GLU A 153 -41.67 15.97 9.95
C GLU A 153 -40.36 15.55 9.28
N HIS A 154 -39.61 16.51 8.73
CA HIS A 154 -38.30 16.25 8.12
C HIS A 154 -37.40 17.47 8.30
N ALA A 155 -36.09 17.23 8.31
CA ALA A 155 -35.10 18.29 8.39
C ALA A 155 -33.82 17.90 7.64
N TRP A 156 -33.26 18.87 6.90
CA TRP A 156 -31.88 18.80 6.40
C TRP A 156 -30.95 19.33 7.49
N VAL A 157 -30.00 18.51 7.92
CA VAL A 157 -29.05 18.84 8.98
C VAL A 157 -27.62 18.56 8.51
N ARG A 158 -26.63 19.23 9.11
CA ARG A 158 -25.23 18.86 8.84
C ARG A 158 -24.96 17.48 9.44
N TRP A 159 -24.08 16.71 8.82
CA TRP A 159 -23.74 15.35 9.27
C TRP A 159 -23.22 15.35 10.71
N GLU A 160 -22.27 16.23 10.99
CA GLU A 160 -21.66 16.46 12.30
C GLU A 160 -22.68 16.82 13.38
N ASP A 161 -23.71 17.61 13.03
CA ASP A 161 -24.78 17.97 13.95
C ASP A 161 -25.66 16.75 14.28
N LEU A 162 -25.92 15.89 13.28
CA LEU A 162 -26.63 14.63 13.48
C LEU A 162 -25.84 13.66 14.38
N VAL A 163 -24.54 13.48 14.11
CA VAL A 163 -23.66 12.63 14.94
C VAL A 163 -23.65 13.12 16.38
N ALA A 164 -23.48 14.43 16.59
CA ALA A 164 -23.48 15.04 17.91
C ALA A 164 -24.83 14.86 18.63
N ALA A 165 -25.95 15.08 17.94
CA ALA A 165 -27.29 14.97 18.51
C ALA A 165 -27.65 13.53 18.89
N ILE A 166 -27.35 12.55 18.02
CA ILE A 166 -27.56 11.12 18.31
C ILE A 166 -26.70 10.66 19.49
N THR A 167 -25.45 11.10 19.55
CA THR A 167 -24.54 10.75 20.65
C THR A 167 -25.02 11.33 21.99
N ALA A 168 -25.47 12.59 21.99
CA ALA A 168 -25.93 13.27 23.20
C ALA A 168 -27.32 12.81 23.66
N THR A 169 -28.20 12.44 22.73
CA THR A 169 -29.62 12.15 23.01
C THR A 169 -30.13 10.92 22.24
N PRO A 170 -29.53 9.74 22.41
CA PRO A 170 -29.84 8.56 21.59
C PRO A 170 -31.31 8.11 21.71
N ALA A 171 -31.96 8.37 22.85
CA ALA A 171 -33.36 7.99 23.09
C ALA A 171 -34.40 8.76 22.23
N VAL A 172 -34.00 9.84 21.55
CA VAL A 172 -34.88 10.61 20.63
C VAL A 172 -34.95 9.96 19.25
N TYR A 173 -33.93 9.18 18.90
CA TYR A 173 -33.78 8.57 17.59
C TYR A 173 -34.15 7.09 17.60
N SER A 174 -34.39 6.54 16.42
CA SER A 174 -34.62 5.11 16.27
C SER A 174 -33.39 4.30 16.69
N PRO A 175 -33.57 3.12 17.32
CA PRO A 175 -32.44 2.31 17.76
C PRO A 175 -31.48 1.93 16.64
N TRP A 176 -32.00 1.66 15.44
CA TRP A 176 -31.15 1.37 14.28
C TRP A 176 -30.35 2.59 13.84
N SER A 177 -30.91 3.81 13.82
CA SER A 177 -30.13 5.01 13.46
C SER A 177 -28.99 5.26 14.45
N VAL A 178 -29.23 5.02 15.75
CA VAL A 178 -28.17 5.12 16.78
C VAL A 178 -27.01 4.14 16.51
N LEU A 179 -27.31 2.94 16.01
CA LEU A 179 -26.30 1.93 15.65
C LEU A 179 -25.66 2.17 14.28
N GLN A 180 -26.42 2.71 13.33
CA GLN A 180 -25.98 2.94 11.95
C GLN A 180 -25.08 4.17 11.85
N VAL A 181 -25.41 5.28 12.50
CA VAL A 181 -24.70 6.56 12.32
C VAL A 181 -23.19 6.49 12.61
N PRO A 182 -22.70 5.82 13.67
CA PRO A 182 -21.25 5.64 13.85
C PRO A 182 -20.59 4.85 12.71
N ARG A 183 -21.28 3.86 12.14
CA ARG A 183 -20.77 3.04 11.02
C ARG A 183 -20.82 3.81 9.70
N VAL A 184 -21.87 4.60 9.49
CA VAL A 184 -22.01 5.50 8.35
C VAL A 184 -21.00 6.65 8.44
N ALA A 185 -20.65 7.13 9.64
CA ALA A 185 -19.59 8.14 9.83
C ALA A 185 -18.24 7.59 9.36
N LEU A 186 -17.90 6.36 9.72
CA LEU A 186 -16.69 5.68 9.24
C LEU A 186 -16.72 5.49 7.71
N ALA A 187 -17.88 5.15 7.13
CA ALA A 187 -18.04 5.02 5.69
C ALA A 187 -17.91 6.38 4.97
N LEU A 188 -18.46 7.45 5.53
CA LEU A 188 -18.35 8.82 5.01
C LEU A 188 -16.94 9.38 5.19
N GLU A 189 -16.22 9.04 6.26
CA GLU A 189 -14.80 9.38 6.40
C GLU A 189 -13.96 8.64 5.34
N GLY A 190 -14.31 7.40 5.00
CA GLY A 190 -13.70 6.65 3.90
C GLY A 190 -14.11 7.12 2.50
N ALA A 191 -15.28 7.76 2.33
CA ALA A 191 -15.81 8.23 1.05
C ALA A 191 -15.54 9.73 0.77
N SER A 192 -15.50 10.56 1.82
CA SER A 192 -15.20 12.01 1.78
C SER A 192 -13.70 12.30 1.84
N CYS A 193 -12.88 11.28 2.07
CA CYS A 193 -11.44 11.36 2.01
C CYS A 193 -10.96 9.98 1.59
N ALA A 194 -10.73 9.75 0.29
CA ALA A 194 -9.61 8.89 -0.03
C ALA A 194 -8.43 9.57 0.70
N PRO A 195 -7.83 8.96 1.73
CA PRO A 195 -6.69 9.58 2.38
C PRO A 195 -5.72 9.93 1.25
N ALA A 196 -5.27 11.20 1.21
CA ALA A 196 -4.29 11.59 0.21
C ALA A 196 -3.21 10.51 0.20
N PRO A 197 -2.87 9.91 -0.95
CA PRO A 197 -2.00 8.74 -1.00
C PRO A 197 -0.74 9.04 -0.19
N SER A 198 -0.58 8.31 0.91
CA SER A 198 0.45 8.56 1.91
C SER A 198 1.44 7.41 1.84
N ALA A 199 2.66 7.71 1.38
CA ALA A 199 3.76 6.75 1.42
C ALA A 199 4.05 6.31 2.87
N THR A 200 3.86 7.18 3.85
CA THR A 200 4.04 6.86 5.27
C THR A 200 3.03 5.81 5.72
N ASP A 201 1.73 6.00 5.46
CA ASP A 201 0.69 5.06 5.85
C ASP A 201 0.87 3.71 5.15
N PHE A 202 1.32 3.74 3.90
CA PHE A 202 1.66 2.53 3.15
C PHE A 202 2.84 1.78 3.80
N ILE A 203 3.89 2.50 4.18
CA ILE A 203 5.06 1.93 4.87
C ILE A 203 4.65 1.31 6.22
N ASP A 204 3.79 1.97 6.99
CA ASP A 204 3.31 1.44 8.28
C ASP A 204 2.55 0.12 8.09
N ARG A 205 1.74 0.02 7.03
CA ARG A 205 1.05 -1.23 6.67
C ARG A 205 2.02 -2.32 6.24
N VAL A 206 3.09 -1.97 5.52
CA VAL A 206 4.17 -2.90 5.14
C VAL A 206 4.88 -3.43 6.40
N ASP A 207 5.25 -2.55 7.32
CA ASP A 207 5.91 -2.94 8.59
C ASP A 207 4.98 -3.81 9.46
N GLY A 208 3.67 -3.53 9.48
CA GLY A 208 2.67 -4.37 10.14
C GLY A 208 2.56 -5.78 9.53
N LEU A 209 2.59 -5.89 8.20
CA LEU A 209 2.62 -7.18 7.50
C LEU A 209 3.92 -7.93 7.80
N LEU A 210 5.08 -7.28 7.70
CA LEU A 210 6.38 -7.87 8.00
C LEU A 210 6.43 -8.44 9.41
N THR A 211 5.96 -7.68 10.41
CA THR A 211 5.87 -8.12 11.80
C THR A 211 5.04 -9.40 11.94
N THR A 212 3.89 -9.46 11.26
CA THR A 212 3.01 -10.64 11.30
C THR A 212 3.66 -11.85 10.62
N THR A 213 4.26 -11.64 9.44
CA THR A 213 4.94 -12.68 8.69
C THR A 213 6.16 -13.25 9.43
N LEU A 214 6.94 -12.40 10.10
CA LEU A 214 8.08 -12.82 10.92
C LEU A 214 7.65 -13.62 12.15
N ARG A 215 6.51 -13.25 12.77
CA ARG A 215 5.91 -14.04 13.85
C ARG A 215 5.51 -15.44 13.39
N ASP A 216 4.89 -15.55 12.21
CA ASP A 216 4.51 -16.84 11.62
C ASP A 216 5.74 -17.69 11.25
N LEU A 217 6.81 -17.04 10.76
CA LEU A 217 8.10 -17.67 10.51
C LEU A 217 8.71 -18.21 11.81
N ALA A 218 8.76 -17.40 12.87
CA ALA A 218 9.27 -17.80 14.17
C ALA A 218 8.51 -19.00 14.75
N GLY A 219 7.18 -19.02 14.65
CA GLY A 219 6.37 -20.16 15.07
C GLY A 219 6.65 -21.43 14.25
N THR A 220 6.93 -21.29 12.94
CA THR A 220 7.30 -22.42 12.06
C THR A 220 8.69 -22.95 12.38
N TRP A 221 9.62 -22.04 12.65
CA TRP A 221 10.98 -22.33 13.06
C TRP A 221 11.01 -23.10 14.38
N GLU A 222 10.34 -22.58 15.41
CA GLU A 222 10.24 -23.21 16.74
C GLU A 222 9.63 -24.61 16.67
N ARG A 223 8.55 -24.79 15.89
CA ARG A 223 7.92 -26.11 15.72
C ARG A 223 8.88 -27.17 15.18
N THR A 224 9.82 -26.75 14.32
CA THR A 224 10.84 -27.59 13.69
C THR A 224 12.06 -27.78 14.59
N ASN A 225 12.45 -26.74 15.33
CA ASN A 225 13.64 -26.72 16.19
C ASN A 225 13.37 -27.16 17.65
N ARG A 226 12.18 -27.69 17.96
CA ARG A 226 11.70 -27.97 19.34
C ARG A 226 12.63 -28.81 20.25
N ALA A 227 13.59 -29.54 19.68
CA ALA A 227 14.49 -30.42 20.42
C ALA A 227 15.84 -29.78 20.77
N GLU A 228 16.21 -28.66 20.15
CA GLU A 228 17.52 -28.02 20.32
C GLU A 228 17.35 -26.53 20.64
N GLY A 229 18.15 -26.02 21.57
CA GLY A 229 18.19 -24.60 21.93
C GLY A 229 19.17 -23.81 21.07
N VAL A 230 19.44 -22.57 21.46
CA VAL A 230 20.44 -21.71 20.81
C VAL A 230 21.67 -21.62 21.73
N GLU A 231 22.74 -22.36 21.41
CA GLU A 231 23.92 -22.45 22.29
C GLU A 231 24.86 -21.24 22.17
N VAL A 232 25.09 -20.76 20.94
CA VAL A 232 26.09 -19.72 20.62
C VAL A 232 25.44 -18.36 20.36
N LEU A 233 24.25 -18.33 19.75
CA LEU A 233 23.60 -17.07 19.37
C LEU A 233 22.76 -16.53 20.55
N PRO A 234 22.67 -15.20 20.72
CA PRO A 234 21.79 -14.61 21.73
C PRO A 234 20.31 -14.75 21.35
N ASP A 235 20.01 -14.68 20.06
CA ASP A 235 18.70 -14.88 19.46
C ASP A 235 18.84 -15.77 18.21
N ASP A 236 17.84 -16.58 17.89
CA ASP A 236 17.83 -17.40 16.68
C ASP A 236 17.54 -16.55 15.41
N LEU A 237 17.74 -17.13 14.23
CA LEU A 237 17.68 -16.43 12.94
C LEU A 237 16.39 -15.62 12.70
N PRO A 238 15.17 -16.10 13.03
CA PRO A 238 13.96 -15.31 12.82
C PRO A 238 13.92 -13.99 13.63
N ALA A 239 14.35 -14.03 14.90
CA ALA A 239 14.39 -12.84 15.75
C ALA A 239 15.51 -11.88 15.31
N TRP A 240 16.64 -12.42 14.85
CA TRP A 240 17.70 -11.62 14.25
C TRP A 240 17.22 -10.93 12.96
N LEU A 241 16.52 -11.67 12.10
CA LEU A 241 15.93 -11.15 10.88
C LEU A 241 14.95 -10.01 11.15
N GLU A 242 14.06 -10.17 12.14
CA GLU A 242 13.12 -9.13 12.59
C GLU A 242 13.83 -7.86 13.01
N ARG A 243 14.89 -7.97 13.84
CA ARG A 243 15.68 -6.84 14.34
C ARG A 243 16.35 -6.03 13.22
N LEU A 244 16.75 -6.70 12.14
CA LEU A 244 17.38 -6.06 10.98
C LEU A 244 16.35 -5.48 10.00
N LEU A 245 15.16 -6.08 9.93
CA LEU A 245 14.16 -5.77 8.91
C LEU A 245 13.14 -4.72 9.35
N VAL A 246 12.55 -4.83 10.54
CA VAL A 246 11.38 -4.03 10.96
C VAL A 246 11.81 -2.67 11.53
N GLY A 247 11.10 -1.59 11.17
CA GLY A 247 11.35 -0.25 11.68
C GLY A 247 12.71 0.36 11.28
N ARG A 248 13.35 -0.17 10.24
CA ARG A 248 14.68 0.25 9.78
C ARG A 248 14.71 0.60 8.28
N GLY A 249 15.53 1.59 7.95
CA GLY A 249 15.80 2.00 6.57
C GLY A 249 14.76 2.99 6.03
N LYS A 250 15.07 3.60 4.86
CA LYS A 250 14.24 4.64 4.23
C LYS A 250 13.06 4.08 3.41
N ARG A 251 12.91 2.74 3.35
CA ARG A 251 11.84 2.04 2.59
C ARG A 251 11.66 2.54 1.16
N LEU A 252 12.78 2.79 0.48
CA LEU A 252 12.78 3.45 -0.82
C LEU A 252 12.05 2.60 -1.87
N ARG A 253 12.23 1.28 -1.85
CA ARG A 253 11.62 0.35 -2.81
C ARG A 253 10.10 0.31 -2.63
N ALA A 254 9.64 0.23 -1.38
CA ALA A 254 8.23 0.34 -1.05
C ALA A 254 7.64 1.70 -1.50
N THR A 255 8.39 2.79 -1.32
CA THR A 255 7.97 4.15 -1.74
C THR A 255 7.80 4.25 -3.26
N MET A 256 8.77 3.75 -4.04
CA MET A 256 8.68 3.72 -5.50
C MET A 256 7.50 2.86 -5.97
N LEU A 257 7.33 1.67 -5.39
CA LEU A 257 6.21 0.78 -5.68
C LEU A 257 4.86 1.48 -5.45
N HIS A 258 4.70 2.12 -4.29
CA HIS A 258 3.49 2.85 -3.92
C HIS A 258 3.15 3.94 -4.92
N TRP A 259 4.13 4.81 -5.22
CA TRP A 259 3.89 5.94 -6.10
C TRP A 259 3.66 5.53 -7.55
N ALA A 260 4.26 4.43 -8.03
CA ALA A 260 3.90 3.86 -9.32
C ALA A 260 2.45 3.36 -9.37
N PHE A 261 1.99 2.66 -8.34
CA PHE A 261 0.60 2.19 -8.25
C PHE A 261 -0.38 3.37 -8.28
N VAL A 262 -0.11 4.41 -7.48
CA VAL A 262 -0.93 5.63 -7.43
C VAL A 262 -0.87 6.39 -8.76
N ALA A 263 0.31 6.54 -9.35
CA ALA A 263 0.48 7.21 -10.64
C ALA A 263 -0.25 6.49 -11.77
N ALA A 264 -0.31 5.15 -11.71
CA ALA A 264 -1.05 4.32 -12.64
C ALA A 264 -2.58 4.32 -12.43
N GLY A 265 -3.10 5.02 -11.42
CA GLY A 265 -4.54 5.07 -11.13
C GLY A 265 -5.04 3.92 -10.25
N GLY A 266 -4.14 3.20 -9.58
CA GLY A 266 -4.50 2.15 -8.65
C GLY A 266 -5.31 2.67 -7.45
N ASP A 267 -6.37 1.94 -7.09
CA ASP A 267 -7.23 2.27 -5.96
C ASP A 267 -6.62 1.76 -4.63
N ILE A 268 -6.28 2.68 -3.73
CA ILE A 268 -5.71 2.36 -2.40
C ILE A 268 -6.74 1.75 -1.43
N ALA A 269 -8.04 1.87 -1.73
CA ALA A 269 -9.11 1.17 -1.02
C ALA A 269 -9.54 -0.12 -1.76
N GLY A 270 -8.97 -0.37 -2.95
CA GLY A 270 -9.34 -1.45 -3.83
C GLY A 270 -8.83 -2.82 -3.39
N PRO A 271 -9.38 -3.90 -3.96
CA PRO A 271 -9.05 -5.28 -3.60
C PRO A 271 -7.59 -5.68 -3.91
N ASP A 272 -6.91 -4.94 -4.79
CA ASP A 272 -5.52 -5.21 -5.19
C ASP A 272 -4.48 -4.60 -4.24
N TYR A 273 -4.88 -3.63 -3.40
CA TYR A 273 -3.98 -2.92 -2.49
C TYR A 273 -3.29 -3.84 -1.45
N PRO A 274 -3.95 -4.85 -0.86
CA PRO A 274 -3.26 -5.86 -0.04
C PRO A 274 -2.16 -6.62 -0.78
N GLY A 275 -2.33 -6.85 -2.08
CA GLY A 275 -1.30 -7.44 -2.95
C GLY A 275 -0.07 -6.53 -3.09
N LEU A 276 -0.29 -5.22 -3.23
CA LEU A 276 0.78 -4.22 -3.28
C LEU A 276 1.61 -4.19 -1.98
N ILE A 277 0.96 -4.26 -0.83
CA ILE A 277 1.64 -4.32 0.49
C ILE A 277 2.53 -5.57 0.58
N ARG A 278 2.08 -6.72 0.06
CA ARG A 278 2.88 -7.95 -0.01
C ARG A 278 4.11 -7.80 -0.89
N ILE A 279 3.99 -7.15 -2.04
CA ILE A 279 5.11 -6.88 -2.94
C ILE A 279 6.14 -5.99 -2.25
N ALA A 280 5.71 -4.92 -1.58
CA ALA A 280 6.61 -4.04 -0.83
C ALA A 280 7.34 -4.80 0.29
N ALA A 281 6.62 -5.58 1.09
CA ALA A 281 7.22 -6.42 2.12
C ALA A 281 8.26 -7.39 1.53
N ALA A 282 7.96 -8.00 0.38
CA ALA A 282 8.91 -8.87 -0.32
C ALA A 282 10.15 -8.10 -0.78
N LEU A 283 9.99 -6.92 -1.41
CA LEU A 283 11.11 -6.07 -1.87
C LEU A 283 12.04 -5.67 -0.72
N GLU A 284 11.49 -5.30 0.44
CA GLU A 284 12.26 -4.93 1.61
C GLU A 284 12.98 -6.15 2.23
N THR A 285 12.34 -7.32 2.21
CA THR A 285 12.96 -8.57 2.68
C THR A 285 14.08 -9.03 1.72
N LEU A 286 13.87 -8.94 0.41
CA LEU A 286 14.88 -9.19 -0.61
C LEU A 286 16.05 -8.22 -0.49
N HIS A 287 15.79 -6.96 -0.09
CA HIS A 287 16.86 -5.99 0.17
C HIS A 287 17.75 -6.39 1.34
N LEU A 288 17.15 -6.90 2.41
CA LEU A 288 17.94 -7.40 3.53
C LEU A 288 18.81 -8.59 3.11
N PHE A 289 18.26 -9.54 2.33
CA PHE A 289 19.06 -10.61 1.72
C PHE A 289 20.25 -10.05 0.94
N ALA A 290 19.98 -9.14 0.00
CA ALA A 290 21.00 -8.57 -0.86
C ALA A 290 22.09 -7.89 -0.05
N MET A 291 21.73 -7.11 0.98
CA MET A 291 22.69 -6.43 1.85
C MET A 291 23.54 -7.40 2.66
N VAL A 292 22.93 -8.41 3.30
CA VAL A 292 23.66 -9.37 4.15
C VAL A 292 24.67 -10.16 3.31
N HIS A 293 24.27 -10.61 2.12
CA HIS A 293 25.16 -11.37 1.24
C HIS A 293 26.23 -10.48 0.59
N ASP A 294 25.89 -9.25 0.19
CA ASP A 294 26.84 -8.26 -0.33
C ASP A 294 27.92 -7.92 0.72
N ASP A 295 27.54 -7.71 1.99
CA ASP A 295 28.49 -7.45 3.08
C ASP A 295 29.49 -8.61 3.28
N ILE A 296 29.07 -9.86 3.03
CA ILE A 296 29.98 -11.03 3.08
C ILE A 296 30.92 -11.02 1.88
N MET A 297 30.38 -10.80 0.68
CA MET A 297 31.16 -10.84 -0.57
C MET A 297 32.19 -9.72 -0.66
N ASP A 298 31.85 -8.55 -0.10
CA ASP A 298 32.71 -7.37 -0.05
C ASP A 298 33.59 -7.32 1.22
N GLU A 299 33.47 -8.31 2.12
CA GLU A 299 34.16 -8.34 3.43
C GLU A 299 33.96 -7.05 4.26
N SER A 300 32.78 -6.43 4.13
CA SER A 300 32.43 -5.15 4.77
C SER A 300 32.23 -5.31 6.28
N GLY A 301 33.02 -4.59 7.09
CA GLY A 301 32.96 -4.70 8.56
C GLY A 301 31.73 -4.07 9.23
N SER A 302 31.03 -3.15 8.57
CA SER A 302 29.93 -2.39 9.16
C SER A 302 28.83 -2.02 8.15
N ARG A 303 27.61 -1.84 8.67
CA ARG A 303 26.42 -1.45 7.91
C ARG A 303 25.49 -0.60 8.76
N ARG A 304 25.11 0.58 8.24
CA ARG A 304 24.20 1.54 8.92
C ARG A 304 24.65 1.87 10.36
N GLY A 305 25.96 2.02 10.56
CA GLY A 305 26.56 2.31 11.87
C GLY A 305 26.60 1.14 12.86
N MET A 306 26.19 -0.06 12.43
CA MET A 306 26.23 -1.30 13.20
C MET A 306 27.25 -2.28 12.58
N PRO A 307 27.75 -3.28 13.32
CA PRO A 307 28.53 -4.36 12.71
C PRO A 307 27.73 -5.07 11.61
N ALA A 308 28.40 -5.47 10.52
CA ALA A 308 27.77 -6.33 9.52
C ALA A 308 27.38 -7.69 10.14
N ALA A 309 26.39 -8.37 9.56
CA ALA A 309 25.83 -9.59 10.15
C ALA A 309 26.88 -10.68 10.42
N HIS A 310 27.83 -10.86 9.51
CA HIS A 310 28.90 -11.84 9.68
C HIS A 310 29.89 -11.44 10.79
N VAL A 311 30.12 -10.14 11.00
CA VAL A 311 30.95 -9.63 12.10
C VAL A 311 30.23 -9.80 13.45
N GLU A 312 28.93 -9.51 13.49
CA GLU A 312 28.10 -9.65 14.69
C GLU A 312 28.07 -11.12 15.16
N ALA A 313 27.83 -12.06 14.25
CA ALA A 313 27.85 -13.49 14.57
C ALA A 313 29.23 -14.01 14.97
N ALA A 314 30.31 -13.53 14.35
CA ALA A 314 31.67 -13.87 14.77
C ALA A 314 31.96 -13.35 16.20
N GLU A 315 31.38 -12.23 16.58
CA GLU A 315 31.52 -11.67 17.93
C GLU A 315 30.75 -12.50 18.97
N TRP A 316 29.52 -12.93 18.66
CA TRP A 316 28.77 -13.85 19.53
C TRP A 316 29.53 -15.17 19.76
N HIS A 317 30.15 -15.71 18.71
CA HIS A 317 31.00 -16.90 18.81
C HIS A 317 32.17 -16.71 19.79
N ARG A 318 32.88 -15.57 19.68
CA ARG A 318 33.96 -15.21 20.61
C ARG A 318 33.48 -15.07 22.04
N GLN A 319 32.35 -14.38 22.25
CA GLN A 319 31.78 -14.14 23.58
C GLN A 319 31.31 -15.43 24.25
N ALA A 320 30.79 -16.38 23.48
CA ALA A 320 30.40 -17.70 23.98
C ALA A 320 31.60 -18.60 24.31
N GLY A 321 32.83 -18.25 23.89
CA GLY A 321 33.99 -19.12 23.99
C GLY A 321 33.82 -20.42 23.20
N ALA A 322 33.08 -20.35 22.09
CA ALA A 322 32.68 -21.51 21.30
C ALA A 322 33.89 -22.13 20.57
N ALA A 323 33.78 -23.42 20.24
CA ALA A 323 34.81 -24.12 19.47
C ALA A 323 34.80 -23.68 17.99
N GLY A 324 35.97 -23.68 17.35
CA GLY A 324 36.13 -23.36 15.92
C GLY A 324 36.65 -21.95 15.64
N GLU A 325 36.65 -21.57 14.36
CA GLU A 325 37.12 -20.25 13.91
C GLU A 325 35.94 -19.26 13.83
N PRO A 326 35.98 -18.14 14.58
CA PRO A 326 34.84 -17.22 14.69
C PRO A 326 34.39 -16.59 13.37
N ASN A 327 35.30 -16.21 12.47
CA ASN A 327 34.93 -15.51 11.24
C ASN A 327 34.21 -16.45 10.26
N ALA A 328 34.68 -17.69 10.13
CA ALA A 328 34.02 -18.73 9.36
C ALA A 328 32.62 -19.04 9.91
N PHE A 329 32.47 -19.10 11.24
CA PHE A 329 31.15 -19.21 11.86
C PHE A 329 30.25 -18.02 11.48
N GLY A 330 30.77 -16.79 11.59
CA GLY A 330 30.03 -15.57 11.26
C GLY A 330 29.55 -15.53 9.81
N VAL A 331 30.44 -15.85 8.86
CA VAL A 331 30.11 -15.95 7.43
C VAL A 331 29.02 -16.99 7.20
N ASN A 332 29.17 -18.21 7.73
CA ASN A 332 28.20 -19.28 7.54
C ASN A 332 26.81 -18.92 8.09
N LEU A 333 26.75 -18.29 9.27
CA LEU A 333 25.48 -17.87 9.87
C LEU A 333 24.82 -16.72 9.11
N ALA A 334 25.60 -15.74 8.66
CA ALA A 334 25.08 -14.64 7.85
C ALA A 334 24.60 -15.11 6.47
N MET A 335 25.24 -16.12 5.87
CA MET A 335 24.74 -16.77 4.65
C MET A 335 23.34 -17.36 4.87
N LEU A 336 23.16 -18.15 5.93
CA LEU A 336 21.85 -18.74 6.30
C LEU A 336 20.79 -17.68 6.60
N LEU A 337 21.18 -16.59 7.27
CA LEU A 337 20.28 -15.46 7.54
C LEU A 337 19.78 -14.81 6.23
N GLY A 338 20.68 -14.59 5.28
CA GLY A 338 20.31 -14.08 3.96
C GLY A 338 19.44 -15.07 3.18
N ASP A 339 19.75 -16.37 3.21
CA ASP A 339 18.95 -17.41 2.55
C ASP A 339 17.52 -17.47 3.12
N LEU A 340 17.39 -17.29 4.44
CA LEU A 340 16.10 -17.21 5.12
C LEU A 340 15.31 -15.97 4.68
N ALA A 341 15.97 -14.81 4.57
CA ALA A 341 15.37 -13.59 4.06
C ALA A 341 14.89 -13.76 2.61
N HIS A 342 15.71 -14.34 1.73
CA HIS A 342 15.34 -14.58 0.34
C HIS A 342 14.15 -15.55 0.23
N THR A 343 14.16 -16.62 1.02
CA THR A 343 13.06 -17.60 1.10
C THR A 343 11.76 -16.94 1.57
N LEU A 344 11.83 -16.06 2.58
CA LEU A 344 10.68 -15.32 3.08
C LEU A 344 10.13 -14.34 2.04
N ALA A 345 11.01 -13.66 1.29
CA ALA A 345 10.61 -12.78 0.20
C ALA A 345 9.83 -13.53 -0.89
N ASP A 346 10.27 -14.73 -1.27
CA ASP A 346 9.54 -15.58 -2.23
C ASP A 346 8.19 -16.05 -1.69
N SER A 347 8.13 -16.42 -0.40
CA SER A 347 6.87 -16.79 0.24
C SER A 347 5.86 -15.64 0.29
N LEU A 348 6.31 -14.39 0.43
CA LEU A 348 5.45 -13.21 0.44
C LEU A 348 4.77 -12.95 -0.91
N VAL A 349 5.46 -13.26 -2.02
CA VAL A 349 4.92 -13.09 -3.38
C VAL A 349 4.14 -14.29 -3.90
N GLN A 350 4.25 -15.46 -3.27
CA GLN A 350 3.58 -16.70 -3.70
C GLN A 350 2.07 -16.53 -3.98
N PRO A 351 1.28 -15.81 -3.15
CA PRO A 351 -0.17 -15.67 -3.38
C PRO A 351 -0.53 -14.73 -4.53
N LEU A 352 0.43 -14.01 -5.11
CA LEU A 352 0.18 -12.98 -6.11
C LEU A 352 -0.12 -13.57 -7.50
N PRO A 353 -0.81 -12.79 -8.36
CA PRO A 353 -1.02 -13.13 -9.76
C PRO A 353 0.26 -13.54 -10.51
N LEU A 354 0.14 -14.46 -11.47
CA LEU A 354 1.28 -15.02 -12.20
C LEU A 354 2.14 -13.96 -12.90
N ARG A 355 1.53 -12.87 -13.41
CA ARG A 355 2.26 -11.78 -14.08
C ARG A 355 3.24 -11.09 -13.11
N LEU A 356 2.78 -10.77 -11.89
CA LEU A 356 3.62 -10.17 -10.85
C LEU A 356 4.74 -11.10 -10.40
N ARG A 357 4.45 -12.40 -10.23
CA ARG A 357 5.46 -13.41 -9.85
C ARG A 357 6.52 -13.63 -10.93
N ARG A 358 6.17 -13.52 -12.21
CA ARG A 358 7.15 -13.59 -13.32
C ARG A 358 8.10 -12.38 -13.30
N LEU A 359 7.55 -11.19 -13.13
CA LEU A 359 8.34 -9.97 -13.02
C LEU A 359 9.25 -9.97 -11.78
N TRP A 360 8.74 -10.48 -10.65
CA TRP A 360 9.53 -10.72 -9.45
C TRP A 360 10.71 -11.66 -9.71
N PHE A 361 10.47 -12.78 -10.39
CA PHE A 361 11.53 -13.72 -10.75
C PHE A 361 12.61 -13.07 -11.62
N GLU A 362 12.22 -12.28 -12.63
CA GLU A 362 13.17 -11.53 -13.46
C GLU A 362 14.03 -10.57 -12.64
N LEU A 363 13.40 -9.80 -11.73
CA LEU A 363 14.11 -8.92 -10.79
C LEU A 363 15.17 -9.68 -9.99
N CYS A 364 14.85 -10.85 -9.43
CA CYS A 364 15.83 -11.65 -8.68
C CYS A 364 16.99 -12.11 -9.57
N VAL A 365 16.72 -12.55 -10.80
CA VAL A 365 17.75 -12.96 -11.76
C VAL A 365 18.66 -11.78 -12.11
N GLU A 366 18.09 -10.62 -12.39
CA GLU A 366 18.85 -9.42 -12.75
C GLU A 366 19.77 -8.93 -11.63
N LEU A 367 19.29 -8.98 -10.39
CA LEU A 367 20.10 -8.68 -9.22
C LEU A 367 21.33 -9.61 -9.14
N MET A 368 21.13 -10.91 -9.35
CA MET A 368 22.23 -11.89 -9.37
C MET A 368 23.18 -11.67 -10.56
N VAL A 369 22.66 -11.31 -11.72
CA VAL A 369 23.48 -10.97 -12.90
C VAL A 369 24.35 -9.75 -12.60
N GLY A 370 23.79 -8.72 -11.96
CA GLY A 370 24.49 -7.52 -11.51
C GLY A 370 25.60 -7.83 -10.51
N GLN A 371 25.28 -8.56 -9.42
CA GLN A 371 26.27 -8.92 -8.39
C GLN A 371 27.40 -9.78 -8.96
N ARG A 372 27.08 -10.75 -9.82
CA ARG A 372 28.09 -11.57 -10.50
C ARG A 372 28.97 -10.72 -11.41
N ALA A 373 28.38 -9.77 -12.15
CA ALA A 373 29.14 -8.88 -13.02
C ALA A 373 30.09 -7.98 -12.22
N ASP A 374 29.67 -7.51 -11.06
CA ASP A 374 30.50 -6.73 -10.12
C ASP A 374 31.73 -7.54 -9.66
N LEU A 375 31.51 -8.72 -9.07
CA LEU A 375 32.58 -9.59 -8.58
C LEU A 375 33.55 -10.04 -9.67
N THR A 376 33.02 -10.50 -10.81
CA THR A 376 33.88 -10.98 -11.92
C THR A 376 34.57 -9.83 -12.65
N GLY A 377 33.95 -8.65 -12.67
CA GLY A 377 34.52 -7.42 -13.21
C GLY A 377 35.71 -6.93 -12.39
N ALA A 378 35.52 -6.85 -11.07
CA ALA A 378 36.58 -6.51 -10.12
C ALA A 378 37.75 -7.49 -10.23
N ALA A 379 37.48 -8.80 -10.21
CA ALA A 379 38.51 -9.83 -10.36
C ALA A 379 39.26 -9.77 -11.70
N ALA A 380 38.59 -9.35 -12.78
CA ALA A 380 39.20 -9.13 -14.08
C ALA A 380 39.93 -7.77 -14.21
N GLY A 381 39.87 -6.91 -13.19
CA GLY A 381 40.43 -5.57 -13.21
C GLY A 381 39.77 -4.63 -14.22
N ARG A 382 38.48 -4.84 -14.52
CA ARG A 382 37.74 -3.97 -15.45
C ARG A 382 37.51 -2.59 -14.84
N ARG A 383 37.83 -1.55 -15.62
CA ARG A 383 37.70 -0.13 -15.23
C ARG A 383 37.00 0.72 -16.29
N ASP A 384 36.37 0.08 -17.27
CA ASP A 384 35.70 0.79 -18.37
C ASP A 384 34.30 1.28 -17.97
N LEU A 385 33.93 2.46 -18.46
CA LEU A 385 32.68 3.14 -18.13
C LEU A 385 31.45 2.28 -18.46
N ALA A 386 31.45 1.61 -19.61
CA ALA A 386 30.31 0.78 -20.04
C ALA A 386 30.02 -0.36 -19.06
N HIS A 387 31.06 -0.96 -18.47
CA HIS A 387 30.91 -1.96 -17.43
C HIS A 387 30.32 -1.38 -16.14
N ALA A 388 30.87 -0.26 -15.68
CA ALA A 388 30.43 0.42 -14.47
C ALA A 388 28.96 0.83 -14.56
N GLU A 389 28.55 1.44 -15.67
CA GLU A 389 27.15 1.80 -15.93
C GLU A 389 26.23 0.57 -15.97
N HIS A 390 26.71 -0.55 -16.53
CA HIS A 390 25.93 -1.78 -16.56
C HIS A 390 25.68 -2.36 -15.16
N ILE A 391 26.71 -2.40 -14.30
CA ILE A 391 26.58 -2.85 -12.90
C ILE A 391 25.67 -1.90 -12.13
N ALA A 392 25.92 -0.59 -12.21
CA ALA A 392 25.12 0.44 -11.55
C ALA A 392 23.64 0.34 -11.92
N ARG A 393 23.34 0.08 -13.20
CA ARG A 393 21.97 -0.15 -13.68
C ARG A 393 21.37 -1.39 -13.06
N LEU A 394 22.01 -2.56 -13.12
CA LEU A 394 21.41 -3.81 -12.64
C LEU A 394 21.31 -3.88 -11.11
N LYS A 395 22.41 -3.64 -10.41
CA LYS A 395 22.55 -3.85 -8.95
C LYS A 395 21.84 -2.76 -8.14
N SER A 396 21.81 -1.53 -8.66
CA SER A 396 21.28 -0.38 -7.92
C SER A 396 20.03 0.21 -8.58
N GLY A 397 20.10 0.65 -9.83
CA GLY A 397 19.00 1.36 -10.51
C GLY A 397 17.74 0.52 -10.73
N MET A 398 17.87 -0.59 -11.46
CA MET A 398 16.78 -1.50 -11.81
C MET A 398 16.13 -2.10 -10.57
N TYR A 399 16.97 -2.64 -9.70
CA TYR A 399 16.55 -3.30 -8.48
C TYR A 399 15.83 -2.36 -7.50
N THR A 400 16.27 -1.11 -7.40
CA THR A 400 15.75 -0.17 -6.39
C THR A 400 14.62 0.70 -6.91
N ILE A 401 14.62 1.02 -8.20
CA ILE A 401 13.70 1.99 -8.81
C ILE A 401 12.86 1.32 -9.91
N GLU A 402 13.48 0.86 -11.01
CA GLU A 402 12.74 0.45 -12.21
C GLU A 402 11.76 -0.71 -11.95
N ARG A 403 12.21 -1.79 -11.32
CA ARG A 403 11.38 -2.96 -11.08
C ARG A 403 10.29 -2.71 -10.03
N PRO A 404 10.54 -2.00 -8.91
CA PRO A 404 9.45 -1.53 -8.05
C PRO A 404 8.39 -0.71 -8.80
N LEU A 405 8.78 0.21 -9.69
CA LEU A 405 7.81 0.97 -10.48
C LEU A 405 6.99 0.06 -11.41
N GLN A 406 7.64 -0.87 -12.11
CA GLN A 406 6.95 -1.82 -13.00
C GLN A 406 6.00 -2.75 -12.24
N LEU A 407 6.40 -3.23 -11.05
CA LEU A 407 5.53 -4.02 -10.18
C LEU A 407 4.32 -3.22 -9.72
N GLY A 408 4.49 -1.93 -9.40
CA GLY A 408 3.41 -1.04 -8.97
C GLY A 408 2.43 -0.75 -10.09
N ALA A 409 2.93 -0.44 -11.29
CA ALA A 409 2.10 -0.27 -12.48
C ALA A 409 1.33 -1.54 -12.82
N LEU A 410 1.98 -2.70 -12.78
CA LEU A 410 1.36 -3.98 -13.06
C LEU A 410 0.31 -4.37 -12.01
N ALA A 411 0.52 -4.01 -10.74
CA ALA A 411 -0.47 -4.21 -9.68
C ALA A 411 -1.70 -3.31 -9.81
N ALA A 412 -1.58 -2.16 -10.49
CA ALA A 412 -2.68 -1.28 -10.84
C ALA A 412 -3.39 -1.66 -12.16
N ASP A 413 -2.99 -2.78 -12.79
CA ASP A 413 -3.39 -3.18 -14.15
C ASP A 413 -3.26 -2.06 -15.19
N ALA A 414 -2.16 -1.30 -15.08
CA ALA A 414 -1.89 -0.14 -15.92
C ALA A 414 -1.83 -0.49 -17.41
N GLU A 415 -2.31 0.44 -18.24
CA GLU A 415 -2.18 0.33 -19.70
C GLU A 415 -0.72 0.40 -20.16
N GLU A 416 -0.45 -0.07 -21.38
CA GLU A 416 0.91 -0.16 -21.95
C GLU A 416 1.63 1.20 -21.99
N GLY A 417 0.91 2.29 -22.30
CA GLY A 417 1.48 3.64 -22.33
C GLY A 417 1.95 4.11 -20.94
N THR A 418 1.13 3.88 -19.91
CA THR A 418 1.45 4.17 -18.52
C THR A 418 2.66 3.35 -18.05
N CYS A 419 2.69 2.05 -18.38
CA CYS A 419 3.83 1.19 -18.08
C CYS A 419 5.12 1.69 -18.75
N ALA A 420 5.06 2.06 -20.03
CA ALA A 420 6.20 2.56 -20.79
C ALA A 420 6.72 3.90 -20.25
N ALA A 421 5.83 4.79 -19.82
CA ALA A 421 6.20 6.07 -19.21
C ALA A 421 6.92 5.86 -17.86
N LEU A 422 6.37 5.02 -16.98
CA LEU A 422 6.98 4.68 -15.69
C LEU A 422 8.32 3.94 -15.85
N GLN A 423 8.45 3.09 -16.87
CA GLN A 423 9.71 2.44 -17.20
C GLN A 423 10.78 3.46 -17.60
N GLN A 424 10.51 4.33 -18.58
CA GLN A 424 11.48 5.34 -19.03
C GLN A 424 11.85 6.32 -17.91
N TRP A 425 10.87 6.72 -17.10
CA TRP A 425 11.11 7.52 -15.91
C TRP A 425 12.03 6.79 -14.92
N GLY A 426 11.74 5.52 -14.65
CA GLY A 426 12.52 4.67 -13.75
C GLY A 426 13.96 4.48 -14.20
N GLU A 427 14.22 4.32 -15.50
CA GLU A 427 15.58 4.17 -16.05
C GLU A 427 16.44 5.40 -15.75
N HIS A 428 15.86 6.60 -15.89
CA HIS A 428 16.55 7.85 -15.61
C HIS A 428 16.78 8.07 -14.10
N ILE A 429 15.76 7.87 -13.26
CA ILE A 429 15.90 8.01 -11.81
C ILE A 429 16.78 6.90 -11.21
N GLY A 430 16.72 5.69 -11.75
CA GLY A 430 17.59 4.58 -11.37
C GLY A 430 19.06 4.89 -11.62
N ARG A 431 19.39 5.52 -12.76
CA ARG A 431 20.75 6.01 -13.04
C ARG A 431 21.16 7.11 -12.06
N ALA A 432 20.30 8.10 -11.83
CA ALA A 432 20.57 9.18 -10.87
C ALA A 432 20.83 8.65 -9.45
N PHE A 433 20.04 7.66 -9.02
CA PHE A 433 20.20 6.99 -7.74
C PHE A 433 21.57 6.31 -7.62
N ALA A 434 21.96 5.51 -8.61
CA ALA A 434 23.22 4.79 -8.58
C ALA A 434 24.42 5.74 -8.55
N LEU A 435 24.39 6.80 -9.36
CA LEU A 435 25.45 7.82 -9.35
C LEU A 435 25.54 8.56 -8.01
N ARG A 436 24.41 8.88 -7.38
CA ARG A 436 24.39 9.50 -6.05
C ARG A 436 24.89 8.55 -4.97
N ASP A 437 24.58 7.25 -5.08
CA ASP A 437 25.08 6.22 -4.16
C ASP A 437 26.61 6.10 -4.24
N ASP A 438 27.16 5.97 -5.45
CA ASP A 438 28.61 5.97 -5.70
C ASP A 438 29.27 7.24 -5.14
N GLN A 439 28.64 8.41 -5.32
CA GLN A 439 29.18 9.67 -4.81
C GLN A 439 29.22 9.71 -3.28
N LEU A 440 28.15 9.26 -2.62
CA LEU A 440 28.07 9.24 -1.16
C LEU A 440 29.02 8.21 -0.53
N GLY A 441 29.30 7.11 -1.23
CA GLY A 441 30.31 6.15 -0.79
C GLY A 441 31.73 6.74 -0.73
N ILE A 442 32.00 7.82 -1.46
CA ILE A 442 33.29 8.52 -1.47
C ILE A 442 33.29 9.73 -0.54
N TRP A 443 32.26 10.57 -0.61
CA TRP A 443 32.24 11.89 0.04
C TRP A 443 31.12 12.11 1.06
N GLY A 444 30.26 11.11 1.31
CA GLY A 444 29.15 11.22 2.27
C GLY A 444 29.61 11.28 3.72
N ASP A 445 28.75 11.80 4.60
CA ASP A 445 29.05 11.88 6.04
C ASP A 445 29.00 10.47 6.67
N PRO A 446 30.07 9.96 7.29
CA PRO A 446 30.07 8.65 7.94
C PRO A 446 28.96 8.47 8.99
N ALA A 447 28.50 9.56 9.63
CA ALA A 447 27.40 9.51 10.60
C ALA A 447 26.05 9.15 9.95
N LEU A 448 25.92 9.38 8.64
CA LEU A 448 24.68 9.24 7.88
C LEU A 448 24.77 8.05 6.88
N THR A 449 25.92 7.81 6.24
CA THR A 449 26.15 6.62 5.40
C THR A 449 26.34 5.34 6.22
N GLY A 450 26.83 5.48 7.46
CA GLY A 450 27.14 4.36 8.34
C GLY A 450 28.38 3.56 7.92
N LYS A 451 29.18 4.08 6.97
CA LYS A 451 30.49 3.59 6.54
C LYS A 451 31.51 4.75 6.55
N PRO A 452 32.81 4.50 6.80
CA PRO A 452 33.84 5.51 6.59
C PRO A 452 33.80 6.12 5.19
N ALA A 453 34.06 7.43 5.10
CA ALA A 453 34.11 8.13 3.82
C ALA A 453 35.29 7.61 2.98
N GLY A 454 35.04 7.22 1.74
CA GLY A 454 36.06 6.69 0.84
C GLY A 454 36.23 5.18 0.92
N ASP A 455 35.36 4.44 1.62
CA ASP A 455 35.37 2.97 1.64
C ASP A 455 35.26 2.39 0.22
N ASP A 456 34.38 2.94 -0.63
CA ASP A 456 34.24 2.48 -2.02
C ASP A 456 35.51 2.69 -2.84
N LEU A 457 36.31 3.73 -2.53
CA LEU A 457 37.64 3.91 -3.11
C LEU A 457 38.62 2.89 -2.54
N ALA A 458 38.62 2.63 -1.24
CA ALA A 458 39.51 1.65 -0.61
C ALA A 458 39.29 0.24 -1.17
N GLU A 459 38.03 -0.16 -1.31
CA GLU A 459 37.58 -1.43 -1.90
C GLU A 459 37.85 -1.47 -3.42
N GLY A 460 38.04 -0.31 -4.06
CA GLY A 460 38.34 -0.21 -5.49
C GLY A 460 37.18 -0.70 -6.36
N LYS A 461 35.94 -0.38 -6.00
CA LYS A 461 34.73 -0.81 -6.72
C LYS A 461 34.73 -0.31 -8.17
N ALA A 462 34.10 -1.04 -9.09
CA ALA A 462 34.04 -0.62 -10.50
C ALA A 462 32.93 0.43 -10.73
N THR A 463 33.00 1.56 -10.02
CA THR A 463 32.01 2.66 -10.10
C THR A 463 32.23 3.55 -11.33
N VAL A 464 31.20 4.32 -11.71
CA VAL A 464 31.31 5.31 -12.78
C VAL A 464 32.38 6.36 -12.44
N ILE A 465 32.46 6.75 -11.16
CA ILE A 465 33.47 7.69 -10.67
C ILE A 465 34.87 7.14 -10.90
N LEU A 466 35.13 5.87 -10.55
CA LEU A 466 36.44 5.27 -10.76
C LEU A 466 36.75 5.12 -12.25
N ALA A 467 35.78 4.77 -13.10
CA ALA A 467 36.00 4.74 -14.55
C ALA A 467 36.46 6.10 -15.09
N LEU A 468 35.79 7.20 -14.70
CA LEU A 468 36.20 8.57 -15.08
C LEU A 468 37.56 8.96 -14.47
N ALA A 469 37.84 8.52 -13.23
CA ALA A 469 39.17 8.68 -12.62
C ALA A 469 40.24 8.01 -13.47
N PHE A 470 39.94 6.82 -14.01
CA PHE A 470 40.86 6.06 -14.83
C PHE A 470 41.12 6.72 -16.20
N GLU A 471 40.23 7.60 -16.67
CA GLU A 471 40.40 8.35 -17.90
C GLU A 471 41.16 9.68 -17.69
N ARG A 472 41.04 10.30 -16.52
CA ARG A 472 41.49 11.69 -16.29
C ARG A 472 42.66 11.85 -15.35
N LEU A 473 42.82 10.97 -14.36
CA LEU A 473 43.88 11.14 -13.38
C LEU A 473 45.23 10.75 -13.99
N GLU A 474 46.23 11.59 -13.75
CA GLU A 474 47.62 11.41 -14.19
C GLU A 474 48.58 11.47 -12.99
N GLY A 475 49.85 11.12 -13.22
CA GLY A 475 50.93 11.28 -12.25
C GLY A 475 50.69 10.55 -10.91
N PRO A 476 51.02 11.16 -9.76
CA PRO A 476 50.91 10.50 -8.45
C PRO A 476 49.48 10.03 -8.10
N ALA A 477 48.45 10.77 -8.52
CA ALA A 477 47.06 10.39 -8.29
C ALA A 477 46.68 9.14 -9.11
N ARG A 478 47.19 9.02 -10.34
CA ARG A 478 47.04 7.82 -11.16
C ARG A 478 47.72 6.60 -10.53
N GLU A 479 48.92 6.77 -9.98
CA GLU A 479 49.61 5.69 -9.30
C GLU A 479 48.86 5.22 -8.04
N ALA A 480 48.32 6.16 -7.25
CA ALA A 480 47.47 5.84 -6.10
C ALA A 480 46.18 5.11 -6.53
N LEU A 481 45.53 5.58 -7.61
CA LEU A 481 44.34 4.95 -8.18
C LEU A 481 44.57 3.47 -8.55
N THR A 482 45.74 3.12 -9.08
CA THR A 482 46.06 1.71 -9.43
C THR A 482 46.25 0.77 -8.23
N ARG A 483 46.42 1.32 -7.02
CA ARG A 483 46.55 0.53 -5.77
C ARG A 483 45.24 0.37 -5.01
N LEU A 484 44.19 1.08 -5.41
CA LEU A 484 42.85 0.92 -4.83
C LEU A 484 42.31 -0.49 -5.05
N GLY A 485 41.73 -1.10 -4.01
CA GLY A 485 41.22 -2.46 -4.04
C GLY A 485 42.30 -3.55 -4.16
N THR A 486 43.57 -3.23 -3.90
CA THR A 486 44.67 -4.23 -3.94
C THR A 486 45.39 -4.33 -2.60
N VAL A 487 46.17 -5.40 -2.44
CA VAL A 487 47.04 -5.60 -1.26
C VAL A 487 48.14 -4.54 -1.12
N ASP A 488 48.37 -3.74 -2.16
CA ASP A 488 49.38 -2.68 -2.18
C ASP A 488 48.83 -1.31 -1.74
N LEU A 489 47.55 -1.22 -1.34
CA LEU A 489 46.92 0.01 -0.88
C LEU A 489 47.73 0.67 0.25
N ARG A 490 48.08 1.95 0.07
CA ARG A 490 48.89 2.69 1.04
C ARG A 490 48.06 3.65 1.89
N PRO A 491 48.48 3.94 3.13
CA PRO A 491 47.91 5.03 3.91
C PRO A 491 47.93 6.34 3.11
N GLY A 492 46.77 6.95 2.92
CA GLY A 492 46.61 8.21 2.19
C GLY A 492 46.29 8.09 0.70
N ASP A 493 46.35 6.90 0.09
CA ASP A 493 46.00 6.72 -1.33
C ASP A 493 44.54 7.16 -1.59
N VAL A 494 43.60 6.79 -0.71
CA VAL A 494 42.19 7.19 -0.78
C VAL A 494 42.05 8.72 -0.76
N THR A 495 42.76 9.41 0.14
CA THR A 495 42.72 10.88 0.23
C THR A 495 43.29 11.53 -1.04
N VAL A 496 44.43 11.05 -1.53
CA VAL A 496 45.07 11.57 -2.76
C VAL A 496 44.14 11.42 -3.97
N VAL A 497 43.49 10.26 -4.12
CA VAL A 497 42.55 10.04 -5.23
C VAL A 497 41.29 10.89 -5.06
N SER A 498 40.73 10.96 -3.85
CA SER A 498 39.54 11.77 -3.57
C SER A 498 39.77 13.26 -3.86
N ASP A 499 40.89 13.83 -3.42
CA ASP A 499 41.25 15.22 -3.70
C ASP A 499 41.47 15.47 -5.21
N ALA A 500 42.10 14.51 -5.89
CA ALA A 500 42.32 14.58 -7.33
C ALA A 500 41.00 14.55 -8.11
N LEU A 501 40.04 13.69 -7.73
CA LEU A 501 38.70 13.63 -8.32
C LEU A 501 37.95 14.97 -8.21
N VAL A 502 38.08 15.67 -7.09
CA VAL A 502 37.53 17.02 -6.93
C VAL A 502 38.26 18.02 -7.82
N SER A 503 39.59 18.06 -7.77
CA SER A 503 40.38 19.05 -8.53
C SER A 503 40.29 18.91 -10.06
N THR A 504 39.94 17.71 -10.55
CA THR A 504 39.78 17.42 -11.99
C THR A 504 38.33 17.50 -12.46
N GLY A 505 37.41 17.95 -11.59
CA GLY A 505 36.00 18.16 -11.92
C GLY A 505 35.18 16.88 -12.07
N VAL A 506 35.70 15.69 -11.71
CA VAL A 506 34.92 14.44 -11.80
C VAL A 506 33.70 14.49 -10.89
N ARG A 507 33.83 15.10 -9.70
CA ARG A 507 32.69 15.28 -8.79
C ARG A 507 31.58 16.14 -9.43
N ASP A 508 31.95 17.25 -10.05
CA ASP A 508 30.99 18.17 -10.67
C ASP A 508 30.30 17.54 -11.90
N ASP A 509 31.02 16.68 -12.63
CA ASP A 509 30.43 15.94 -13.74
C ASP A 509 29.40 14.91 -13.27
N ILE A 510 29.64 14.24 -12.15
CA ILE A 510 28.65 13.31 -11.57
C ILE A 510 27.39 14.07 -11.14
N GLU A 511 27.53 15.23 -10.51
CA GLU A 511 26.40 16.09 -10.17
C GLU A 511 25.62 16.50 -11.44
N THR A 512 26.33 16.92 -12.49
CA THR A 512 25.71 17.26 -13.78
C THR A 512 24.99 16.06 -14.39
N MET A 513 25.58 14.86 -14.34
CA MET A 513 24.95 13.63 -14.84
C MET A 513 23.67 13.26 -14.06
N ILE A 514 23.65 13.51 -12.75
CA ILE A 514 22.48 13.31 -11.89
C ILE A 514 21.39 14.32 -12.26
N GLU A 515 21.71 15.62 -12.34
CA GLU A 515 20.79 16.69 -12.74
C GLU A 515 20.15 16.41 -14.10
N ASP A 516 20.97 16.05 -15.09
CA ASP A 516 20.54 15.68 -16.43
C ASP A 516 19.62 14.46 -16.44
N ALA A 517 19.90 13.46 -15.61
CA ALA A 517 19.06 12.27 -15.50
C ALA A 517 17.70 12.63 -14.89
N VAL A 518 17.66 13.43 -13.84
CA VAL A 518 16.38 13.89 -13.24
C VAL A 518 15.58 14.75 -14.21
N ALA A 519 16.22 15.68 -14.93
CA ALA A 519 15.55 16.51 -15.93
C ALA A 519 14.94 15.69 -17.06
N ARG A 520 15.65 14.66 -17.54
CA ARG A 520 15.10 13.71 -18.54
C ARG A 520 13.95 12.90 -17.98
N ALA A 521 14.03 12.45 -16.72
CA ALA A 521 12.93 11.76 -16.06
C ALA A 521 11.68 12.66 -16.00
N ASP A 522 11.80 13.91 -15.58
CA ASP A 522 10.67 14.84 -15.48
C ASP A 522 9.95 15.05 -16.82
N ALA A 523 10.67 14.99 -17.94
CA ALA A 523 10.10 15.07 -19.28
C ALA A 523 9.21 13.86 -19.61
N CYS A 524 9.49 12.67 -19.06
CA CYS A 524 8.67 11.47 -19.26
C CYS A 524 7.28 11.58 -18.62
N LEU A 525 7.11 12.40 -17.57
CA LEU A 525 5.84 12.56 -16.85
C LEU A 525 4.87 13.58 -17.49
N ALA A 526 5.28 14.25 -18.57
CA ALA A 526 4.48 15.29 -19.21
C ALA A 526 3.27 14.77 -20.02
N HIS A 527 3.16 13.46 -20.21
CA HIS A 527 2.10 12.83 -20.99
C HIS A 527 0.93 12.40 -20.09
N GLY A 528 -0.30 12.81 -20.44
CA GLY A 528 -1.51 12.74 -19.61
C GLY A 528 -2.10 11.35 -19.33
N GLN A 529 -1.26 10.37 -19.00
CA GLN A 529 -1.63 8.99 -18.67
C GLN A 529 -1.41 8.63 -17.19
N LEU A 530 -0.88 9.57 -16.40
CA LEU A 530 -0.58 9.39 -14.97
C LEU A 530 -1.44 10.33 -14.11
N THR A 531 -1.77 9.90 -12.90
CA THR A 531 -2.49 10.74 -11.94
C THR A 531 -1.62 11.88 -11.43
N GLU A 532 -2.21 13.06 -11.17
CA GLU A 532 -1.48 14.22 -10.63
C GLU A 532 -0.84 13.91 -9.27
N ALA A 533 -1.57 13.21 -8.39
CA ALA A 533 -1.06 12.80 -7.08
C ALA A 533 0.15 11.86 -7.19
N GLY A 534 0.11 10.91 -8.14
CA GLY A 534 1.23 10.02 -8.38
C GLY A 534 2.44 10.74 -8.98
N ILE A 535 2.23 11.69 -9.91
CA ILE A 535 3.30 12.52 -10.47
C ILE A 535 4.01 13.30 -9.36
N GLU A 536 3.26 13.97 -8.48
CA GLU A 536 3.83 14.75 -7.38
C GLU A 536 4.60 13.86 -6.40
N GLY A 537 4.02 12.70 -6.04
CA GLY A 537 4.68 11.72 -5.18
C GLY A 537 5.97 11.17 -5.77
N LEU A 538 5.96 10.80 -7.06
CA LEU A 538 7.15 10.35 -7.79
C LEU A 538 8.24 11.43 -7.83
N ARG A 539 7.87 12.69 -8.11
CA ARG A 539 8.81 13.83 -8.12
C ARG A 539 9.42 14.11 -6.75
N SER A 540 8.59 14.13 -5.72
CA SER A 540 9.03 14.30 -4.33
C SER A 540 10.04 13.22 -3.94
N ALA A 541 9.71 11.96 -4.24
CA ALA A 541 10.58 10.84 -3.94
C ALA A 541 11.87 10.86 -4.79
N ALA A 542 11.80 11.19 -6.09
CA ALA A 542 12.98 11.36 -6.95
C ALA A 542 13.94 12.44 -6.43
N ARG A 543 13.41 13.59 -5.98
CA ARG A 543 14.24 14.64 -5.37
C ARG A 543 14.92 14.14 -4.09
N ALA A 544 14.17 13.46 -3.23
CA ALA A 544 14.70 12.88 -2.00
C ALA A 544 15.77 11.80 -2.27
N ILE A 545 15.78 11.17 -3.45
CA ILE A 545 16.78 10.19 -3.85
C ILE A 545 18.03 10.88 -4.44
N ALA A 546 17.81 11.79 -5.39
CA ALA A 546 18.86 12.40 -6.19
C ALA A 546 19.67 13.46 -5.43
N TRP A 547 19.09 14.10 -4.41
CA TRP A 547 19.78 15.08 -3.55
C TRP A 547 19.59 14.76 -2.07
N ARG A 548 19.63 13.48 -1.70
CA ARG A 548 19.70 13.12 -0.28
C ARG A 548 20.98 13.69 0.32
N ASP A 549 20.82 14.50 1.35
CA ASP A 549 21.89 14.79 2.29
C ASP A 549 22.11 13.51 3.12
N ALA A 550 23.31 12.95 3.01
CA ALA A 550 23.72 11.73 3.69
C ALA A 550 25.21 11.78 4.00
#